data_AF-A0A4Y7PNN0-F1
#
_entry.id   AF-A0A4Y7PNN0-F1
#
_cell.length_a   1.000
_cell.length_b   1.000
_cell.length_c   1.000
_cell.angle_alpha   90.00
_cell.angle_beta   90.00
_cell.angle_gamma   90.00
#
_symmetry.space_group_name_H-M   'P 1'
#
loop_
_entity.id
_entity.type
_entity.pdbx_description
1 polymer ?
#
loop_
_entity_poly.entity_id
_entity_poly.type
_entity_poly.pdbx_seq_one_letter_code
_entity_poly.pdbx_strand_id
1 'polypeptide(L)'
;ICQNIGGLKVLQRFEVDACTGSSGAEDGFLSAFAAFNPDTTTSPATHFPDNEPRSFSGIQIHRTTPRTLVPQSTLIELKTRVFQKPVAWSKIYPQLYLSQTPYLYLANHLKGEFIDVEKIKTDDKQMERYMMKAEESMGRLRDLLVQILKAVRNEDGDEVFSLVREDGRLALYRREKGSGMSVGKDILQKFAVKNELAGKTTDLL
;
A
#
# COMPACT_ATOMS: atom_id res chain seq x y z
N ILE A 1 1.28 -1.78 2.70
CA ILE A 1 1.81 -1.10 3.90
C ILE A 1 0.71 -0.40 4.66
N CYS A 2 0.78 -0.43 5.99
CA CYS A 2 -0.13 0.29 6.89
C CYS A 2 0.61 1.50 7.44
N GLN A 3 0.01 2.69 7.32
CA GLN A 3 0.62 3.95 7.71
C GLN A 3 -0.34 4.81 8.51
N ASN A 4 0.22 5.74 9.28
CA ASN A 4 -0.53 6.79 9.95
C ASN A 4 -0.20 8.12 9.26
N ILE A 5 -1.18 8.69 8.55
CA ILE A 5 -1.05 10.00 7.89
C ILE A 5 -1.87 11.01 8.70
N GLY A 6 -1.21 11.75 9.60
CA GLY A 6 -1.86 12.81 10.38
C GLY A 6 -3.07 12.32 11.20
N GLY A 7 -2.95 11.15 11.82
CA GLY A 7 -3.99 10.48 12.60
C GLY A 7 -4.87 9.52 11.80
N LEU A 8 -4.79 9.54 10.46
CA LEU A 8 -5.56 8.65 9.60
C LEU A 8 -4.80 7.33 9.38
N LYS A 9 -5.42 6.22 9.77
CA LYS A 9 -4.89 4.88 9.45
C LYS A 9 -5.18 4.58 7.97
N VAL A 10 -4.13 4.40 7.19
CA VAL A 10 -4.21 4.12 5.75
C VAL A 10 -3.55 2.78 5.47
N LEU A 11 -4.31 1.87 4.86
CA LEU A 11 -3.79 0.64 4.28
C LEU A 11 -3.69 0.83 2.77
N GLN A 12 -2.45 0.84 2.24
CA GLN A 12 -2.22 0.96 0.81
C GLN A 12 -1.44 -0.25 0.26
N ARG A 13 -1.75 -0.58 -0.99
CA ARG A 13 -0.96 -1.48 -1.83
C ARG A 13 -0.28 -0.63 -2.90
N PHE A 14 0.93 -1.02 -3.27
CA PHE A 14 1.70 -0.38 -4.32
C PHE A 14 2.58 -1.44 -4.99
N GLU A 15 3.03 -1.13 -6.19
CA GLU A 15 4.01 -1.93 -6.93
C GLU A 15 5.40 -1.68 -6.37
N VAL A 16 6.22 -2.72 -6.29
CA VAL A 16 7.62 -2.65 -5.84
C VAL A 16 8.47 -3.16 -6.98
N ASP A 17 9.45 -2.36 -7.40
CA ASP A 17 10.35 -2.75 -8.49
C ASP A 17 11.33 -3.85 -8.05
N ALA A 18 12.03 -3.63 -6.93
CA ALA A 18 13.01 -4.56 -6.41
C ALA A 18 13.33 -4.31 -4.92
N CYS A 19 14.21 -5.14 -4.36
CA CYS A 19 14.80 -4.94 -3.03
C CYS A 19 16.29 -5.29 -3.02
N THR A 20 17.06 -4.68 -2.12
CA THR A 20 18.45 -5.08 -1.87
C THR A 20 18.47 -6.41 -1.11
N GLY A 21 19.46 -7.26 -1.39
CA GLY A 21 19.66 -8.50 -0.63
C GLY A 21 19.82 -8.23 0.87
N SER A 22 19.14 -9.01 1.71
CA SER A 22 19.29 -8.96 3.16
C SER A 22 20.65 -9.57 3.55
N SER A 23 21.59 -8.77 4.02
CA SER A 23 22.62 -9.27 4.92
C SER A 23 22.06 -9.24 6.35
N GLY A 24 21.29 -10.25 6.73
CA GLY A 24 20.98 -10.57 8.13
C GLY A 24 20.25 -9.50 8.95
N ALA A 25 19.21 -8.85 8.41
CA ALA A 25 18.30 -8.06 9.25
C ALA A 25 17.21 -8.97 9.83
N GLU A 26 17.34 -9.27 11.12
CA GLU A 26 16.51 -10.20 11.89
C GLU A 26 15.02 -9.77 12.01
N ASP A 27 14.19 -10.79 12.28
CA ASP A 27 12.72 -10.94 12.29
C ASP A 27 11.82 -9.88 13.00
N GLY A 28 12.28 -8.64 13.21
CA GLY A 28 11.51 -7.61 13.92
C GLY A 28 10.19 -7.20 13.26
N PHE A 29 10.08 -7.36 11.94
CA PHE A 29 8.87 -6.97 11.19
C PHE A 29 7.72 -7.99 11.33
N LEU A 30 8.02 -9.28 11.51
CA LEU A 30 7.02 -10.33 11.74
C LEU A 30 6.33 -10.16 13.10
N SER A 31 7.06 -9.70 14.11
CA SER A 31 6.52 -9.38 15.44
C SER A 31 5.47 -8.26 15.39
N ALA A 32 5.66 -7.24 14.53
CA ALA A 32 4.73 -6.13 14.38
C ALA A 32 3.37 -6.56 13.78
N PHE A 33 3.34 -7.58 12.92
CA PHE A 33 2.08 -8.15 12.40
C PHE A 33 1.43 -9.15 13.37
N ALA A 34 2.22 -9.85 14.18
CA ALA A 34 1.69 -10.70 15.25
C ALA A 34 0.88 -9.88 16.27
N ALA A 35 1.27 -8.63 16.53
CA ALA A 35 0.54 -7.70 17.40
C ALA A 35 -0.84 -7.25 16.87
N PHE A 36 -1.16 -7.53 15.59
CA PHE A 36 -2.46 -7.22 14.98
C PHE A 36 -3.44 -8.41 14.91
N ASN A 37 -3.05 -9.60 15.38
CA ASN A 37 -3.96 -10.74 15.50
C ASN A 37 -4.64 -10.75 16.88
N PRO A 38 -5.96 -10.53 16.97
CA PRO A 38 -6.69 -10.69 18.22
C PRO A 38 -6.91 -12.16 18.63
N ASP A 39 -6.59 -13.13 17.76
CA ASP A 39 -6.80 -14.56 18.03
C ASP A 39 -5.46 -15.33 18.10
N THR A 40 -4.80 -15.30 19.25
CA THR A 40 -3.78 -16.28 19.61
C THR A 40 -4.43 -17.53 20.18
N THR A 41 -4.76 -18.49 19.31
CA THR A 41 -4.81 -19.90 19.68
C THR A 41 -3.76 -20.65 18.88
N THR A 42 -2.66 -20.96 19.55
CA THR A 42 -1.58 -21.83 19.11
C THR A 42 -2.14 -23.13 18.54
N SER A 43 -1.82 -23.44 17.29
CA SER A 43 -1.92 -24.79 16.73
C SER A 43 -0.67 -25.07 15.90
N PRO A 44 -0.06 -26.26 16.04
CA PRO A 44 1.29 -26.52 15.54
C PRO A 44 1.32 -26.59 14.02
N ALA A 45 2.44 -26.10 13.48
CA ALA A 45 2.76 -26.04 12.06
C ALA A 45 2.50 -27.39 11.37
N THR A 46 1.43 -27.45 10.58
CA THR A 46 1.24 -28.53 9.61
C THR A 46 2.19 -28.26 8.45
N HIS A 47 3.25 -29.09 8.33
CA HIS A 47 4.15 -29.11 7.19
C HIS A 47 3.34 -29.38 5.91
N PHE A 48 3.08 -28.34 5.12
CA PHE A 48 2.67 -28.49 3.73
C PHE A 48 3.94 -28.62 2.87
N PRO A 49 4.14 -29.72 2.12
CA PRO A 49 5.21 -29.79 1.14
C PRO A 49 4.78 -28.97 -0.08
N ASP A 50 5.16 -27.70 -0.12
CA ASP A 50 4.86 -26.77 -1.20
C ASP A 50 6.18 -26.37 -1.89
N ASN A 51 6.96 -27.37 -2.31
CA ASN A 51 8.23 -27.19 -3.04
C ASN A 51 8.07 -27.25 -4.57
N GLU A 52 6.88 -27.55 -5.08
CA GLU A 52 6.62 -27.53 -6.52
C GLU A 52 6.13 -26.14 -6.95
N PRO A 53 6.81 -25.48 -7.92
CA PRO A 53 6.35 -24.21 -8.47
C PRO A 53 4.97 -24.39 -9.09
N ARG A 54 3.94 -23.81 -8.48
CA ARG A 54 2.60 -23.80 -9.08
C ARG A 54 2.62 -22.86 -10.28
N SER A 55 2.56 -23.43 -11.48
CA SER A 55 2.35 -22.67 -12.72
C SER A 55 0.88 -22.31 -12.84
N PHE A 56 0.57 -21.03 -12.79
CA PHE A 56 -0.73 -20.51 -13.24
C PHE A 56 -0.50 -19.73 -14.52
N SER A 57 -1.08 -20.18 -15.63
CA SER A 57 -1.04 -19.47 -16.92
C SER A 57 0.37 -19.08 -17.40
N GLY A 58 1.37 -19.94 -17.20
CA GLY A 58 2.76 -19.68 -17.62
C GLY A 58 3.57 -18.80 -16.66
N ILE A 59 3.01 -18.41 -15.52
CA ILE A 59 3.71 -17.69 -14.46
C ILE A 59 4.21 -18.71 -13.43
N GLN A 60 5.53 -18.80 -13.26
CA GLN A 60 6.15 -19.61 -12.22
C GLN A 60 6.28 -18.79 -10.94
N ILE A 61 5.50 -19.15 -9.91
CA ILE A 61 5.58 -18.49 -8.61
C ILE A 61 6.66 -19.19 -7.78
N HIS A 62 7.82 -18.54 -7.64
CA HIS A 62 8.85 -18.96 -6.70
C HIS A 62 8.54 -18.41 -5.31
N ARG A 63 8.08 -19.29 -4.43
CA ARG A 63 7.92 -18.94 -3.01
C ARG A 63 9.28 -19.13 -2.35
N THR A 64 9.74 -18.11 -1.63
CA THR A 64 10.93 -18.26 -0.76
C THR A 64 10.59 -19.23 0.35
N THR A 65 11.44 -20.23 0.58
CA THR A 65 11.39 -21.14 1.72
C THR A 65 12.67 -20.95 2.55
N PRO A 66 12.57 -20.49 3.81
CA PRO A 66 11.36 -20.11 4.54
C PRO A 66 10.69 -18.85 3.93
N ARG A 67 9.39 -18.67 4.21
CA ARG A 67 8.68 -17.44 3.83
C ARG A 67 9.28 -16.28 4.61
N THR A 68 10.18 -15.55 3.98
CA THR A 68 10.79 -14.36 4.56
C THR A 68 10.03 -13.14 4.06
N LEU A 69 9.66 -12.25 4.99
CA LEU A 69 9.14 -10.95 4.61
C LEU A 69 10.30 -10.09 4.13
N VAL A 70 10.11 -9.40 3.01
CA VAL A 70 11.07 -8.39 2.54
C VAL A 70 10.92 -7.16 3.43
N PRO A 71 11.97 -6.76 4.17
CA PRO A 71 11.89 -5.57 5.00
C PRO A 71 11.65 -4.31 4.15
N GLN A 72 10.80 -3.41 4.61
CA GLN A 72 10.51 -2.15 3.92
C GLN A 72 11.80 -1.33 3.67
N SER A 73 12.77 -1.42 4.58
CA SER A 73 14.06 -0.72 4.51
C SER A 73 14.97 -1.21 3.39
N THR A 74 14.68 -2.33 2.74
CA THR A 74 15.46 -2.85 1.61
C THR A 74 14.83 -2.53 0.26
N LEU A 75 13.63 -1.97 0.21
CA LEU A 75 12.94 -1.69 -1.05
C LEU A 75 13.67 -0.63 -1.86
N ILE A 76 13.66 -0.81 -3.18
CA ILE A 76 14.23 0.13 -4.13
C ILE A 76 13.21 0.44 -5.23
N GLU A 77 13.18 1.70 -5.65
CA GLU A 77 12.50 2.15 -6.87
C GLU A 77 13.53 2.28 -7.98
N LEU A 78 13.20 1.83 -9.19
CA LEU A 78 14.02 1.94 -10.39
C LEU A 78 13.40 3.00 -11.32
N LYS A 79 14.22 3.95 -11.78
CA LYS A 79 13.81 4.90 -12.82
C LYS A 79 14.89 5.00 -13.89
N THR A 80 14.45 5.17 -15.14
CA THR A 80 15.33 5.49 -16.25
C THR A 80 15.03 6.90 -16.75
N ARG A 81 16.06 7.63 -17.18
CA ARG A 81 15.86 8.95 -17.81
C ARG A 81 16.94 9.27 -18.84
N VAL A 82 16.57 10.12 -19.79
CA VAL A 82 17.55 10.76 -20.69
C VAL A 82 18.46 11.66 -19.85
N PHE A 83 19.78 11.48 -19.97
CA PHE A 83 20.79 12.17 -19.15
C PHE A 83 20.59 13.70 -19.11
N GLN A 84 20.30 14.31 -20.27
CA GLN A 84 20.15 15.75 -20.44
C GLN A 84 18.91 16.36 -19.76
N LYS A 85 17.93 15.54 -19.34
CA LYS A 85 16.70 16.04 -18.71
C LYS A 85 16.84 16.09 -17.19
N PRO A 86 16.34 17.15 -16.53
CA PRO A 86 16.34 17.22 -15.07
C PRO A 86 15.40 16.17 -14.46
N VAL A 87 15.70 15.76 -13.24
CA VAL A 87 14.86 14.82 -12.48
C VAL A 87 13.56 15.51 -12.07
N ALA A 88 12.41 14.91 -12.42
CA ALA A 88 11.09 15.43 -12.09
C ALA A 88 10.69 15.07 -10.64
N TRP A 89 11.43 15.62 -9.67
CA TRP A 89 11.27 15.31 -8.25
C TRP A 89 9.87 15.56 -7.69
N SER A 90 9.15 16.55 -8.23
CA SER A 90 7.74 16.82 -7.86
C SER A 90 6.78 15.68 -8.21
N LYS A 91 7.18 14.77 -9.10
CA LYS A 91 6.41 13.55 -9.44
C LYS A 91 6.96 12.32 -8.71
N ILE A 92 8.28 12.18 -8.65
CA ILE A 92 8.95 10.99 -8.11
C ILE A 92 8.85 10.96 -6.58
N TYR A 93 9.15 12.07 -5.92
CA TYR A 93 9.28 12.07 -4.46
C TYR A 93 7.96 11.77 -3.73
N PRO A 94 6.78 12.28 -4.15
CA PRO A 94 5.51 11.89 -3.54
C PRO A 94 5.23 10.39 -3.63
N GLN A 95 5.63 9.73 -4.73
CA GLN A 95 5.53 8.28 -4.86
C GLN A 95 6.42 7.59 -3.83
N LEU A 96 7.71 7.94 -3.76
CA LEU A 96 8.67 7.37 -2.81
C LEU A 96 8.24 7.58 -1.35
N TYR A 97 7.73 8.78 -1.06
CA TYR A 97 7.22 9.14 0.25
C TYR A 97 6.00 8.29 0.61
N LEU A 98 5.00 8.21 -0.26
CA LEU A 98 3.82 7.38 0.01
C LEU A 98 4.18 5.89 0.10
N SER A 99 5.06 5.39 -0.76
CA SER A 99 5.47 3.99 -0.74
C SER A 99 6.41 3.65 0.40
N GLN A 100 6.95 4.65 1.10
CA GLN A 100 8.01 4.50 2.12
C GLN A 100 9.22 3.74 1.54
N THR A 101 9.56 3.99 0.27
CA THR A 101 10.69 3.33 -0.40
C THR A 101 11.97 4.11 -0.13
N PRO A 102 12.95 3.53 0.58
CA PRO A 102 14.11 4.28 1.07
C PRO A 102 15.12 4.67 -0.02
N TYR A 103 15.19 3.91 -1.11
CA TYR A 103 16.18 4.13 -2.16
C TYR A 103 15.55 4.30 -3.55
N LEU A 104 16.08 5.26 -4.31
CA LEU A 104 15.86 5.40 -5.74
C LEU A 104 17.16 5.07 -6.47
N TYR A 105 17.09 4.16 -7.43
CA TYR A 105 18.17 3.89 -8.38
C TYR A 105 17.78 4.50 -9.72
N LEU A 106 18.54 5.53 -10.12
CA LEU A 106 18.27 6.34 -11.29
C LEU A 106 19.30 6.06 -12.37
N ALA A 107 18.90 5.30 -13.39
CA ALA A 107 19.74 5.00 -14.54
C ALA A 107 19.61 6.09 -15.60
N ASN A 108 20.72 6.77 -15.88
CA ASN A 108 20.83 7.78 -16.92
C ASN A 108 21.18 7.10 -18.25
N HIS A 109 20.44 7.42 -19.31
CA HIS A 109 20.74 6.92 -20.65
C HIS A 109 20.98 8.05 -21.66
N LEU A 110 21.84 7.78 -22.63
CA LEU A 110 22.13 8.62 -23.79
C LEU A 110 22.01 7.77 -25.04
N LYS A 111 21.12 8.16 -25.96
CA LYS A 111 20.90 7.44 -27.24
C LYS A 111 20.62 5.93 -27.10
N GLY A 112 20.00 5.52 -26.00
CA GLY A 112 19.62 4.12 -25.74
C GLY A 112 20.63 3.33 -24.92
N GLU A 113 21.81 3.89 -24.62
CA GLU A 113 22.82 3.26 -23.78
C GLU A 113 22.79 3.86 -22.37
N PHE A 114 22.83 3.00 -21.33
CA PHE A 114 22.99 3.46 -19.95
C PHE A 114 24.43 3.90 -19.74
N ILE A 115 24.60 5.14 -19.28
CA ILE A 115 25.92 5.74 -19.08
C ILE A 115 26.31 5.87 -17.62
N ASP A 116 25.32 5.89 -16.72
CA ASP A 116 25.52 6.05 -15.28
C ASP A 116 24.28 5.59 -14.50
N VAL A 117 24.49 5.15 -13.25
CA VAL A 117 23.44 4.78 -12.30
C VAL A 117 23.71 5.46 -10.96
N GLU A 118 22.79 6.35 -10.58
CA GLU A 118 22.85 7.06 -9.31
C GLU A 118 21.99 6.34 -8.27
N LYS A 119 22.56 6.05 -7.09
CA LYS A 119 21.81 5.58 -5.92
C LYS A 119 21.51 6.77 -5.01
N ILE A 120 20.24 7.05 -4.79
CA ILE A 120 19.77 8.18 -3.97
C ILE A 120 19.02 7.63 -2.78
N LYS A 121 19.42 8.04 -1.57
CA LYS A 121 18.68 7.73 -0.34
C LYS A 121 17.68 8.85 -0.06
N THR A 122 16.44 8.48 0.23
CA THR A 122 15.33 9.44 0.33
C THR A 122 15.42 10.35 1.55
N ASP A 123 16.10 9.93 2.61
CA ASP A 123 16.31 10.71 3.84
C ASP A 123 17.63 11.51 3.83
N ASP A 124 18.38 11.54 2.72
CA ASP A 124 19.58 12.35 2.61
C ASP A 124 19.27 13.85 2.71
N LYS A 125 20.22 14.62 3.23
CA LYS A 125 20.10 16.09 3.37
C LYS A 125 19.75 16.79 2.04
N GLN A 126 20.25 16.30 0.92
CA GLN A 126 19.93 16.84 -0.41
C GLN A 126 18.45 16.71 -0.81
N MET A 127 17.73 15.79 -0.16
CA MET A 127 16.32 15.48 -0.41
C MET A 127 15.36 16.23 0.50
N GLU A 128 15.85 16.91 1.53
CA GLU A 128 15.05 17.61 2.56
C GLU A 128 13.99 18.55 1.95
N ARG A 129 14.36 19.35 0.94
CA ARG A 129 13.41 20.25 0.26
C ARG A 129 12.25 19.52 -0.44
N TYR A 130 12.47 18.28 -0.88
CA TYR A 130 11.44 17.46 -1.54
C TYR A 130 10.60 16.74 -0.50
N MET A 131 11.22 16.32 0.60
CA MET A 131 10.52 15.82 1.80
C MET A 131 9.52 16.83 2.31
N MET A 132 9.94 18.07 2.58
CA MET A 132 9.05 19.13 3.08
C MET A 132 7.86 19.38 2.15
N LYS A 133 8.10 19.39 0.82
CA LYS A 133 7.01 19.56 -0.17
C LYS A 133 6.06 18.37 -0.21
N ALA A 134 6.58 17.16 -0.04
CA ALA A 134 5.76 15.96 0.03
C ALA A 134 4.92 15.96 1.31
N GLU A 135 5.51 16.31 2.46
CA GLU A 135 4.79 16.45 3.73
C GLU A 135 3.65 17.47 3.65
N GLU A 136 3.91 18.64 3.05
CA GLU A 136 2.87 19.64 2.81
C GLU A 136 1.73 19.07 1.94
N SER A 137 2.10 18.35 0.87
CA SER A 137 1.13 17.71 -0.02
C SER A 137 0.36 16.59 0.69
N MET A 138 1.00 15.86 1.61
CA MET A 138 0.36 14.82 2.42
C MET A 138 -0.61 15.41 3.45
N GLY A 139 -0.31 16.58 4.01
CA GLY A 139 -1.25 17.32 4.85
C GLY A 139 -2.55 17.63 4.09
N ARG A 140 -2.43 18.15 2.86
CA ARG A 140 -3.60 18.41 1.99
C ARG A 140 -4.35 17.12 1.63
N LEU A 141 -3.63 16.03 1.33
CA LEU A 141 -4.24 14.72 1.07
C LEU A 141 -5.00 14.22 2.29
N ARG A 142 -4.43 14.34 3.49
CA ARG A 142 -5.08 13.97 4.75
C ARG A 142 -6.36 14.76 4.94
N ASP A 143 -6.33 16.07 4.75
CA ASP A 143 -7.51 16.90 4.95
C ASP A 143 -8.62 16.57 3.95
N LEU A 144 -8.25 16.28 2.70
CA LEU A 144 -9.17 15.79 1.68
C LEU A 144 -9.78 14.44 2.07
N LEU A 145 -8.97 13.47 2.50
CA LEU A 145 -9.46 12.15 2.91
C LEU A 145 -10.40 12.26 4.12
N VAL A 146 -10.12 13.13 5.08
CA VAL A 146 -11.01 13.39 6.22
C VAL A 146 -12.34 14.01 5.77
N GLN A 147 -12.32 14.95 4.82
CA GLN A 147 -13.54 15.53 4.26
C GLN A 147 -14.39 14.47 3.54
N ILE A 148 -13.76 13.62 2.72
CA ILE A 148 -14.44 12.52 2.04
C ILE A 148 -15.05 11.56 3.06
N LEU A 149 -14.29 11.15 4.08
CA LEU A 149 -14.80 10.24 5.11
C LEU A 149 -15.98 10.83 5.88
N LYS A 150 -15.95 12.14 6.19
CA LYS A 150 -17.09 12.83 6.82
C LYS A 150 -18.31 12.84 5.91
N ALA A 151 -18.13 13.21 4.64
CA ALA A 151 -19.23 13.26 3.68
C ALA A 151 -19.89 11.88 3.50
N VAL A 152 -19.08 10.84 3.31
CA VAL A 152 -19.58 9.46 3.10
C VAL A 152 -20.24 8.89 4.36
N ARG A 153 -19.74 9.20 5.56
CA ARG A 153 -20.32 8.68 6.82
C ARG A 153 -21.62 9.36 7.24
N ASN A 154 -21.89 10.56 6.72
CA ASN A 154 -23.15 11.27 6.97
C ASN A 154 -24.29 10.74 6.10
N GLU A 155 -24.00 9.83 5.18
CA GLU A 155 -24.97 9.24 4.25
C GLU A 155 -25.34 7.86 4.75
N ASP A 156 -26.64 7.53 4.69
CA ASP A 156 -27.15 6.23 5.12
C ASP A 156 -27.02 5.20 4.00
N GLY A 157 -26.71 3.95 4.36
CA GLY A 157 -26.75 2.79 3.46
C GLY A 157 -25.51 2.55 2.60
N ASP A 158 -25.70 1.80 1.51
CA ASP A 158 -24.62 1.31 0.63
C ASP A 158 -24.34 2.27 -0.56
N GLU A 159 -24.49 3.57 -0.33
CA GLU A 159 -24.28 4.59 -1.37
C GLU A 159 -22.81 4.62 -1.81
N VAL A 160 -22.61 4.72 -3.13
CA VAL A 160 -21.26 4.75 -3.72
C VAL A 160 -21.00 6.13 -4.30
N PHE A 161 -19.79 6.64 -4.05
CA PHE A 161 -19.38 7.97 -4.48
C PHE A 161 -18.25 7.92 -5.51
N SER A 162 -18.19 8.93 -6.36
CA SER A 162 -17.10 9.20 -7.29
C SER A 162 -16.45 10.53 -6.95
N LEU A 163 -15.14 10.52 -6.71
CA LEU A 163 -14.33 11.72 -6.60
C LEU A 163 -13.87 12.13 -8.01
N VAL A 164 -14.35 13.27 -8.49
CA VAL A 164 -14.10 13.75 -9.86
C VAL A 164 -13.32 15.06 -9.80
N ARG A 165 -12.29 15.16 -10.63
CA ARG A 165 -11.56 16.41 -10.85
C ARG A 165 -11.81 16.91 -12.27
N GLU A 166 -12.47 18.04 -12.40
CA GLU A 166 -12.82 18.68 -13.67
C GLU A 166 -12.61 20.18 -13.56
N ASP A 167 -12.03 20.80 -14.59
CA ASP A 167 -11.73 22.25 -14.64
C ASP A 167 -11.03 22.80 -13.39
N GLY A 168 -10.11 22.01 -12.82
CA GLY A 168 -9.37 22.37 -11.61
C GLY A 168 -10.16 22.25 -10.31
N ARG A 169 -11.45 21.93 -10.36
CA ARG A 169 -12.29 21.66 -9.19
C ARG A 169 -12.31 20.18 -8.87
N LEU A 170 -12.25 19.86 -7.59
CA LEU A 170 -12.43 18.51 -7.08
C LEU A 170 -13.79 18.43 -6.38
N ALA A 171 -14.62 17.47 -6.75
CA ALA A 171 -15.97 17.29 -6.19
C ALA A 171 -16.30 15.81 -5.99
N LEU A 172 -17.14 15.54 -5.00
CA LEU A 172 -17.63 14.21 -4.66
C LEU A 172 -19.08 14.09 -5.14
N TYR A 173 -19.35 13.12 -6.01
CA TYR A 173 -20.67 12.88 -6.59
C TYR A 173 -21.22 11.54 -6.12
N ARG A 174 -22.50 11.51 -5.76
CA ARG A 174 -23.22 10.24 -5.59
C ARG A 174 -23.37 9.58 -6.95
N ARG A 175 -23.10 8.28 -7.01
CA ARG A 175 -23.21 7.52 -8.26
C ARG A 175 -24.64 7.03 -8.45
N GLU A 176 -25.07 6.93 -9.71
CA GLU A 176 -26.33 6.27 -10.03
C GLU A 176 -26.27 4.80 -9.63
N LYS A 177 -27.38 4.28 -9.11
CA LYS A 177 -27.50 2.89 -8.65
C LYS A 177 -27.21 1.92 -9.80
N GLY A 178 -26.30 0.98 -9.56
CA GLY A 178 -25.88 -0.01 -10.57
C GLY A 178 -24.82 0.49 -11.55
N SER A 179 -24.37 1.76 -11.45
CA SER A 179 -23.28 2.25 -12.26
C SER A 179 -21.92 1.73 -11.76
N GLY A 180 -21.04 1.38 -12.71
CA GLY A 180 -19.67 0.87 -12.55
C GLY A 180 -19.45 -0.20 -11.47
N MET A 181 -18.21 -0.37 -11.05
CA MET A 181 -17.83 -1.49 -10.16
C MET A 181 -17.86 -1.05 -8.70
N SER A 182 -18.61 -1.76 -7.87
CA SER A 182 -18.49 -1.71 -6.41
C SER A 182 -17.46 -2.73 -5.93
N VAL A 183 -17.09 -2.66 -4.65
CA VAL A 183 -16.31 -3.73 -4.02
C VAL A 183 -17.12 -5.03 -4.12
N GLY A 184 -16.50 -6.09 -4.66
CA GLY A 184 -17.15 -7.37 -4.86
C GLY A 184 -17.76 -7.92 -3.57
N LYS A 185 -18.96 -8.48 -3.65
CA LYS A 185 -19.66 -9.06 -2.48
C LYS A 185 -18.84 -10.16 -1.82
N ASP A 186 -18.07 -10.91 -2.60
CA ASP A 186 -17.13 -11.93 -2.13
C ASP A 186 -16.03 -11.35 -1.24
N ILE A 187 -15.58 -10.12 -1.51
CA ILE A 187 -14.60 -9.40 -0.69
C ILE A 187 -15.28 -8.90 0.58
N LEU A 188 -16.42 -8.24 0.46
CA LEU A 188 -17.15 -7.69 1.62
C LEU A 188 -17.56 -8.80 2.61
N GLN A 189 -17.99 -9.96 2.10
CA GLN A 189 -18.40 -11.09 2.92
C GLN A 189 -17.25 -11.69 3.75
N LYS A 190 -15.98 -11.54 3.32
CA LYS A 190 -14.81 -11.95 4.12
C LYS A 190 -14.64 -11.12 5.39
N PHE A 191 -15.23 -9.92 5.44
CA PHE A 191 -15.16 -8.99 6.56
C PHE A 191 -16.51 -8.79 7.25
N ALA A 192 -17.57 -9.47 6.80
CA ALA A 192 -18.86 -9.44 7.47
C ALA A 192 -18.73 -10.16 8.83
N VAL A 193 -18.99 -9.43 9.91
CA VAL A 193 -19.08 -10.03 11.24
C VAL A 193 -20.25 -11.01 11.23
N LYS A 194 -19.97 -12.31 11.44
CA LYS A 194 -21.02 -13.28 11.74
C LYS A 194 -21.55 -12.93 13.13
N ASN A 195 -22.65 -12.19 13.19
CA ASN A 195 -23.45 -12.13 14.40
C ASN A 195 -24.10 -13.50 14.55
N GLU A 196 -23.44 -14.42 15.24
CA GLU A 196 -24.11 -15.60 15.77
C GLU A 196 -25.09 -15.13 16.84
N LEU A 197 -26.37 -15.15 16.49
CA LEU A 197 -27.45 -14.95 17.44
C LEU A 197 -27.36 -16.02 18.53
N ALA A 198 -26.96 -15.62 19.73
CA ALA A 198 -27.35 -16.32 20.95
C ALA A 198 -28.85 -16.10 21.16
N GLY A 199 -29.67 -16.87 20.46
CA GLY A 199 -31.05 -17.12 20.85
C GLY A 199 -31.04 -17.89 22.17
N LYS A 200 -31.06 -17.17 23.30
CA LYS A 200 -31.54 -17.72 24.56
C LYS A 200 -33.02 -17.40 24.65
N THR A 201 -33.83 -18.38 24.27
CA THR A 201 -35.20 -18.53 24.74
C THR A 201 -35.16 -18.56 26.27
N THR A 202 -35.65 -17.51 26.92
CA THR A 202 -36.07 -17.59 28.32
C THR A 202 -37.55 -17.94 28.31
N ASP A 203 -37.84 -19.24 28.38
CA ASP A 203 -39.06 -19.70 29.04
C ASP A 203 -38.85 -19.53 30.54
N LEU A 204 -39.66 -18.68 31.16
CA LEU A 204 -39.93 -18.72 32.59
C LEU A 204 -41.45 -18.57 32.76
N LEU A 205 -42.05 -19.68 33.21
CA LEU A 205 -43.28 -19.71 33.99
C LEU A 205 -43.13 -18.89 35.27
#